data_AF-A0A1L5BMJ9-F1
#
_entry.id   AF-A0A1L5BMJ9-F1
#
_cell.length_a   1.000
_cell.length_b   1.000
_cell.length_c   1.000
_cell.angle_alpha   90.00
_cell.angle_beta   90.00
_cell.angle_gamma   90.00
#
_symmetry.space_group_name_H-M   'P 1'
#
loop_
_entity.id
_entity.type
_entity.pdbx_description
1 polymer ?
#
loop_
_entity_poly.entity_id
_entity_poly.type
_entity_poly.pdbx_seq_one_letter_code
_entity_poly.pdbx_strand_id
1 'polypeptide(L)'
;MNAFPDIKPFPAAQAAPPMGHNNPPLEEQVVIDLAEALATEGITKRISDLLGSATRAPEITSREIAGRYADMIKQMVSAGKAVEGEREKLNRPLLTAQRALKGRADAIVAPLQDAERAARAKVKKFDDEELAKERQRQKEAAAAAEAERQRLQKIEDDRAAAESREAEAVHVEPEPVEEAAPAPVQGDFGAKVVRTTTWKHEIISVRQLPDAILKHAKVVEAIDKVIAAQVRGGTREMKGVRIFPETGTTIR
;
A
#
# COMPACT_ATOMS: atom_id res chain seq x y z
N MET A 1 -69.68 32.27 33.40
CA MET A 1 -68.58 32.71 34.27
C MET A 1 -67.28 32.51 33.49
N ASN A 2 -66.84 33.52 32.74
CA ASN A 2 -65.55 33.48 32.06
C ASN A 2 -64.55 34.20 32.96
N ALA A 3 -63.79 33.43 33.73
CA ALA A 3 -62.75 33.97 34.61
C ALA A 3 -61.47 34.21 33.79
N PHE A 4 -60.85 35.37 34.00
CA PHE A 4 -59.53 35.82 33.52
C PHE A 4 -59.45 36.41 32.09
N PRO A 5 -59.90 37.66 31.88
CA PRO A 5 -59.77 38.38 30.60
C PRO A 5 -58.33 38.82 30.22
N ASP A 6 -57.34 38.66 31.11
CA ASP A 6 -55.96 39.18 30.91
C ASP A 6 -54.89 38.11 30.61
N ILE A 7 -55.27 36.85 30.39
CA ILE A 7 -54.28 35.80 30.06
C ILE A 7 -54.16 35.70 28.54
N LYS A 8 -52.99 36.08 28.01
CA LYS A 8 -52.62 35.89 26.61
C LYS A 8 -52.82 34.40 26.24
N PRO A 9 -53.53 34.08 25.14
CA PRO A 9 -53.79 32.69 24.77
C PRO A 9 -52.48 31.93 24.62
N PHE A 10 -52.44 30.70 25.14
CA PHE A 10 -51.31 29.80 25.00
C PHE A 10 -50.95 29.69 23.50
N PRO A 11 -49.66 29.79 23.12
CA PRO A 11 -49.27 29.63 21.72
C PRO A 11 -49.77 28.26 21.24
N ALA A 12 -50.43 28.25 20.08
CA ALA A 12 -50.97 27.04 19.48
C ALA A 12 -49.87 25.96 19.46
N ALA A 13 -50.20 24.77 19.95
CA ALA A 13 -49.26 23.66 20.09
C ALA A 13 -48.59 23.39 18.73
N GLN A 14 -47.33 23.79 18.61
CA GLN A 14 -46.52 23.46 17.46
C GLN A 14 -46.35 21.94 17.46
N ALA A 15 -46.79 21.28 16.39
CA ALA A 15 -46.74 19.82 16.29
C ALA A 15 -45.32 19.35 16.61
N ALA A 16 -45.19 18.50 17.63
CA ALA A 16 -43.91 17.91 17.98
C ALA A 16 -43.32 17.23 16.74
N PRO A 17 -42.01 17.37 16.48
CA PRO A 17 -41.38 16.65 15.37
C PRO A 17 -41.69 15.16 15.52
N PRO A 18 -41.98 14.45 14.41
CA PRO A 18 -42.29 13.03 14.47
C PRO A 18 -41.16 12.30 15.19
N MET A 19 -41.51 11.58 16.27
CA MET A 19 -40.55 10.74 16.99
C MET A 19 -39.82 9.86 15.98
N GLY A 20 -38.49 9.98 15.95
CA GLY A 20 -37.65 9.15 15.08
C GLY A 20 -37.92 7.68 15.36
N HIS A 21 -37.99 6.87 14.29
CA HIS A 21 -38.11 5.44 14.44
C HIS A 21 -36.82 4.97 15.12
N ASN A 22 -36.94 4.27 16.25
CA ASN A 22 -35.81 3.69 16.99
C ASN A 22 -35.25 2.50 16.20
N ASN A 23 -34.65 2.80 15.05
CA ASN A 23 -34.02 1.80 14.21
C ASN A 23 -32.69 1.37 14.85
N PRO A 24 -32.36 0.07 14.79
CA PRO A 24 -31.10 -0.42 15.30
C PRO A 24 -29.91 0.20 14.51
N PRO A 25 -28.69 0.11 15.08
CA PRO A 25 -27.47 0.46 14.35
C PRO A 25 -27.39 -0.21 12.99
N LEU A 26 -26.74 0.45 12.02
CA LEU A 26 -26.70 -0.03 10.63
C LEU A 26 -26.08 -1.44 10.52
N GLU A 27 -25.08 -1.74 11.35
CA GLU A 27 -24.44 -3.05 11.40
C GLU A 27 -25.42 -4.15 11.82
N GLU A 28 -26.29 -3.85 12.79
CA GLU A 28 -27.32 -4.77 13.27
C GLU A 28 -28.46 -4.89 12.25
N GLN A 29 -28.89 -3.76 11.67
CA GLN A 29 -29.95 -3.73 10.66
C GLN A 29 -29.61 -4.61 9.45
N VAL A 30 -28.38 -4.55 8.93
CA VAL A 30 -27.97 -5.33 7.76
C VAL A 30 -28.01 -6.84 8.04
N VAL A 31 -27.72 -7.26 9.28
CA VAL A 31 -27.79 -8.67 9.68
C VAL A 31 -29.24 -9.12 9.83
N ILE A 32 -30.11 -8.26 10.39
CA ILE A 32 -31.55 -8.51 10.48
C ILE A 32 -32.15 -8.64 9.08
N ASP A 33 -31.87 -7.69 8.19
CA ASP A 33 -32.35 -7.69 6.80
C ASP A 33 -31.92 -8.95 6.05
N LEU A 34 -30.67 -9.41 6.26
CA LEU A 34 -30.18 -10.66 5.68
C LEU A 34 -30.93 -11.87 6.25
N ALA A 35 -31.12 -11.95 7.56
CA ALA A 35 -31.83 -13.05 8.18
C ALA A 35 -33.29 -13.14 7.70
N GLU A 36 -33.97 -12.00 7.57
CA GLU A 36 -35.33 -11.89 7.03
C GLU A 36 -35.39 -12.30 5.55
N ALA A 37 -34.44 -11.84 4.73
CA ALA A 37 -34.36 -12.22 3.33
C ALA A 37 -34.15 -13.74 3.16
N LEU A 38 -33.22 -14.33 3.92
CA LEU A 38 -32.95 -15.77 3.88
C LEU A 38 -34.14 -16.61 4.38
N ALA A 39 -34.89 -16.11 5.36
CA ALA A 39 -36.10 -16.76 5.85
C ALA A 39 -37.24 -16.68 4.82
N THR A 40 -37.45 -15.52 4.22
CA THR A 40 -38.52 -15.26 3.23
C THR A 40 -38.32 -16.11 1.98
N GLU A 41 -37.09 -16.22 1.49
CA GLU A 41 -36.73 -17.05 0.33
C GLU A 41 -36.63 -18.55 0.68
N GLY A 42 -36.87 -18.94 1.94
CA GLY A 42 -36.82 -20.33 2.41
C GLY A 42 -35.42 -20.96 2.40
N ILE A 43 -34.36 -20.15 2.21
CA ILE A 43 -32.97 -20.61 2.13
C ILE A 43 -32.53 -21.19 3.48
N THR A 44 -32.88 -20.55 4.59
CA THR A 44 -32.55 -21.01 5.95
C THR A 44 -33.10 -22.42 6.21
N LYS A 45 -34.35 -22.67 5.82
CA LYS A 45 -34.98 -23.99 5.95
C LYS A 45 -34.26 -25.03 5.09
N ARG A 46 -33.99 -24.70 3.82
CA ARG A 46 -33.26 -25.59 2.90
C ARG A 46 -31.87 -25.97 3.43
N ILE A 47 -31.14 -25.03 4.02
CA ILE A 47 -29.84 -25.30 4.64
C ILE A 47 -30.00 -26.27 5.80
N SER A 48 -30.96 -26.04 6.70
CA SER A 48 -31.26 -26.95 7.81
C SER A 48 -31.58 -28.37 7.33
N ASP A 49 -32.41 -28.50 6.30
CA ASP A 49 -32.78 -29.80 5.73
C ASP A 49 -31.57 -30.53 5.11
N LEU A 50 -30.69 -29.80 4.42
CA LEU A 50 -29.46 -30.34 3.83
C LEU A 50 -28.46 -30.77 4.90
N LEU A 51 -28.28 -29.98 5.97
CA LEU A 51 -27.41 -30.34 7.09
C LEU A 51 -27.94 -31.59 7.81
N GLY A 52 -29.25 -31.63 8.08
CA GLY A 52 -29.89 -32.81 8.66
C GLY A 52 -29.77 -34.06 7.77
N SER A 53 -29.78 -33.89 6.45
CA SER A 53 -29.53 -34.98 5.50
C SER A 53 -28.09 -35.45 5.52
N ALA A 54 -27.13 -34.52 5.63
CA ALA A 54 -25.70 -34.82 5.73
C ALA A 54 -25.38 -35.66 6.99
N THR A 55 -25.94 -35.27 8.13
CA THR A 55 -25.73 -35.99 9.40
C THR A 55 -26.28 -37.42 9.37
N ARG A 56 -27.35 -37.66 8.61
CA ARG A 56 -27.97 -38.99 8.48
C ARG A 56 -27.41 -39.81 7.31
N ALA A 57 -26.46 -39.27 6.55
CA ALA A 57 -25.96 -39.93 5.36
C ALA A 57 -25.12 -41.19 5.73
N PRO A 58 -25.36 -42.34 5.08
CA PRO A 58 -24.63 -43.58 5.38
C PRO A 58 -23.19 -43.53 4.86
N GLU A 59 -22.32 -44.43 5.33
CA GLU A 59 -20.95 -44.56 4.82
C GLU A 59 -20.93 -44.88 3.31
N ILE A 60 -19.94 -44.34 2.60
CA ILE A 60 -19.78 -44.54 1.16
C ILE A 60 -19.17 -45.93 0.90
N THR A 61 -20.04 -46.92 0.72
CA THR A 61 -19.64 -48.30 0.43
C THR A 61 -19.84 -48.69 -1.04
N SER A 62 -20.50 -47.84 -1.83
CA SER A 62 -20.80 -48.09 -3.24
C SER A 62 -20.73 -46.82 -4.08
N ARG A 63 -20.57 -47.01 -5.40
CA ARG A 63 -20.60 -45.90 -6.38
C ARG A 63 -21.94 -45.17 -6.39
N GLU A 64 -23.03 -45.88 -6.15
CA GLU A 64 -24.36 -45.27 -6.09
C GLU A 64 -24.49 -44.33 -4.88
N ILE A 65 -24.01 -44.76 -3.70
CA ILE A 65 -23.97 -43.92 -2.51
C ILE A 65 -23.08 -42.70 -2.76
N ALA A 66 -21.90 -42.90 -3.36
CA ALA A 66 -21.02 -41.80 -3.75
C ALA A 66 -21.72 -40.79 -4.69
N GLY A 67 -22.55 -41.26 -5.63
CA GLY A 67 -23.37 -40.41 -6.50
C GLY A 67 -24.36 -39.56 -5.73
N ARG A 68 -25.08 -40.13 -4.75
CA ARG A 68 -26.02 -39.39 -3.90
C ARG A 68 -25.32 -38.32 -3.05
N TYR A 69 -24.11 -38.62 -2.57
CA TYR A 69 -23.27 -37.61 -1.90
C TYR A 69 -22.90 -36.47 -2.84
N ALA A 70 -22.56 -36.76 -4.10
CA ALA A 70 -22.25 -35.72 -5.08
C ALA A 70 -23.45 -34.80 -5.33
N ASP A 71 -24.66 -35.35 -5.45
CA ASP A 71 -25.89 -34.56 -5.60
C ASP A 71 -26.18 -33.71 -4.36
N MET A 72 -26.02 -34.27 -3.17
CA MET A 72 -26.18 -33.55 -1.91
C MET A 72 -25.19 -32.39 -1.79
N ILE A 73 -23.91 -32.62 -2.13
CA ILE A 73 -22.87 -31.59 -2.14
C ILE A 73 -23.22 -30.49 -3.14
N LYS A 74 -23.71 -30.84 -4.34
CA LYS A 74 -24.16 -29.86 -5.33
C LYS A 74 -25.30 -28.99 -4.81
N GLN A 75 -26.26 -29.58 -4.09
CA GLN A 75 -27.34 -28.82 -3.45
C GLN A 75 -26.85 -27.89 -2.35
N MET A 76 -25.88 -28.32 -1.53
CA MET A 76 -25.24 -27.48 -0.51
C MET A 76 -24.48 -26.31 -1.14
N VAL A 77 -23.71 -26.56 -2.20
CA VAL A 77 -23.02 -25.51 -2.96
C VAL A 77 -24.03 -24.51 -3.53
N SER A 78 -25.14 -24.98 -4.09
CA SER A 78 -26.21 -24.12 -4.59
C SER A 78 -26.85 -23.27 -3.48
N ALA A 79 -27.09 -23.85 -2.29
CA ALA A 79 -27.63 -23.11 -1.16
C ALA A 79 -26.64 -22.04 -0.66
N GLY A 80 -25.34 -22.36 -0.61
CA GLY A 80 -24.29 -21.39 -0.28
C GLY A 80 -24.25 -20.22 -1.28
N LYS A 81 -24.38 -20.48 -2.58
CA LYS A 81 -24.49 -19.43 -3.60
C LYS A 81 -25.74 -18.56 -3.45
N ALA A 82 -26.85 -19.13 -2.99
CA ALA A 82 -28.08 -18.36 -2.76
C ALA A 82 -27.91 -17.38 -1.58
N VAL A 83 -27.28 -17.82 -0.47
CA VAL A 83 -26.93 -16.94 0.65
C VAL A 83 -26.03 -15.80 0.20
N GLU A 84 -25.01 -16.14 -0.59
CA GLU A 84 -24.08 -15.17 -1.16
C GLU A 84 -24.81 -14.15 -2.05
N GLY A 85 -25.75 -14.60 -2.88
CA GLY A 85 -26.57 -13.73 -3.72
C GLY A 85 -27.40 -12.71 -2.92
N GLU A 86 -28.04 -13.12 -1.82
CA GLU A 86 -28.78 -12.19 -0.96
C GLU A 86 -27.84 -11.19 -0.25
N ARG A 87 -26.68 -11.68 0.22
CA ARG A 87 -25.65 -10.80 0.78
C ARG A 87 -25.19 -9.74 -0.23
N GLU A 88 -24.93 -10.14 -1.48
CA GLU A 88 -24.53 -9.22 -2.54
C GLU A 88 -25.60 -8.16 -2.85
N LYS A 89 -26.88 -8.55 -2.88
CA LYS A 89 -28.01 -7.62 -3.09
C LYS A 89 -28.05 -6.54 -2.01
N LEU A 90 -27.93 -6.92 -0.74
CA LEU A 90 -27.95 -6.00 0.40
C LEU A 90 -26.68 -5.13 0.47
N ASN A 91 -25.51 -5.70 0.14
CA ASN A 91 -24.24 -4.98 0.21
C ASN A 91 -24.04 -3.99 -0.95
N ARG A 92 -24.66 -4.23 -2.11
CA ARG A 92 -24.46 -3.41 -3.31
C ARG A 92 -24.83 -1.92 -3.11
N PRO A 93 -25.97 -1.55 -2.50
CA PRO A 93 -26.27 -0.17 -2.14
C PRO A 93 -25.21 0.46 -1.22
N LEU A 94 -24.74 -0.27 -0.21
CA LEU A 94 -23.71 0.19 0.73
C LEU A 94 -22.39 0.49 0.01
N LEU A 95 -21.94 -0.41 -0.86
CA LEU A 95 -20.75 -0.21 -1.68
C LEU A 95 -20.89 0.98 -2.64
N THR A 96 -22.07 1.16 -3.24
CA THR A 96 -22.35 2.32 -4.09
C THR A 96 -22.27 3.62 -3.29
N ALA A 97 -22.87 3.67 -2.10
CA ALA A 97 -22.81 4.83 -1.21
C ALA A 97 -21.36 5.12 -0.78
N GLN A 98 -20.60 4.09 -0.38
CA GLN A 98 -19.20 4.21 -0.01
C GLN A 98 -18.35 4.76 -1.17
N ARG A 99 -18.56 4.28 -2.40
CA ARG A 99 -17.86 4.77 -3.59
C ARG A 99 -18.20 6.22 -3.90
N ALA A 100 -19.47 6.62 -3.75
CA ALA A 100 -19.89 8.00 -3.94
C ALA A 100 -19.25 8.94 -2.91
N LEU A 101 -19.24 8.54 -1.63
CA LEU A 101 -18.58 9.28 -0.55
C LEU A 101 -17.09 9.43 -0.83
N LYS A 102 -16.41 8.32 -1.17
CA LYS A 102 -15.00 8.33 -1.53
C LYS A 102 -14.73 9.24 -2.71
N GLY A 103 -15.51 9.13 -3.80
CA GLY A 103 -15.34 9.98 -4.98
C GLY A 103 -15.49 11.46 -4.65
N ARG A 104 -16.40 11.83 -3.75
CA ARG A 104 -16.54 13.21 -3.28
C ARG A 104 -15.34 13.66 -2.45
N ALA A 105 -14.85 12.83 -1.53
CA ALA A 105 -13.67 13.13 -0.73
C ALA A 105 -12.41 13.29 -1.62
N ASP A 106 -12.21 12.37 -2.56
CA ASP A 106 -11.11 12.41 -3.53
C ASP A 106 -11.19 13.69 -4.39
N ALA A 107 -12.38 14.11 -4.83
CA ALA A 107 -12.56 15.36 -5.58
C ALA A 107 -12.20 16.62 -4.76
N ILE A 108 -12.39 16.58 -3.43
CA ILE A 108 -12.01 17.68 -2.53
C ILE A 108 -10.49 17.69 -2.33
N VAL A 109 -9.87 16.51 -2.20
CA VAL A 109 -8.44 16.36 -1.88
C VAL A 109 -7.55 16.50 -3.13
N ALA A 110 -8.02 16.13 -4.31
CA ALA A 110 -7.27 16.21 -5.57
C ALA A 110 -6.62 17.58 -5.83
N PRO A 111 -7.33 18.73 -5.79
CA PRO A 111 -6.70 20.03 -6.01
C PRO A 111 -5.66 20.38 -4.94
N LEU A 112 -5.83 19.90 -3.69
CA LEU A 112 -4.83 20.08 -2.63
C LEU A 112 -3.57 19.26 -2.92
N GLN A 113 -3.71 18.02 -3.37
CA GLN A 113 -2.58 17.17 -3.77
C GLN A 113 -1.84 17.74 -4.97
N ASP A 114 -2.55 18.30 -5.94
CA ASP A 114 -1.95 18.96 -7.10
C ASP A 114 -1.18 20.22 -6.68
N ALA A 115 -1.77 21.05 -5.81
CA ALA A 115 -1.11 22.23 -5.25
C ALA A 115 0.12 21.86 -4.41
N GLU A 116 0.02 20.82 -3.57
CA GLU A 116 1.13 20.29 -2.78
C GLU A 116 2.26 19.79 -3.69
N ARG A 117 1.94 19.03 -4.74
CA ARG A 117 2.92 18.54 -5.71
C ARG A 117 3.63 19.69 -6.41
N ALA A 118 2.89 20.71 -6.82
CA ALA A 118 3.47 21.92 -7.42
C ALA A 118 4.38 22.67 -6.42
N ALA A 119 3.98 22.79 -5.16
CA ALA A 119 4.80 23.41 -4.11
C ALA A 119 6.09 22.61 -3.85
N ARG A 120 5.99 21.28 -3.72
CA ARG A 120 7.16 20.39 -3.55
C ARG A 120 8.12 20.47 -4.74
N ALA A 121 7.61 20.57 -5.95
CA ALA A 121 8.45 20.75 -7.14
C ALA A 121 9.25 22.06 -7.11
N LYS A 122 8.66 23.15 -6.60
CA LYS A 122 9.35 24.44 -6.41
C LYS A 122 10.44 24.33 -5.34
N VAL A 123 10.16 23.71 -4.19
CA VAL A 123 11.15 23.48 -3.14
C VAL A 123 12.31 22.63 -3.67
N LYS A 124 12.00 21.53 -4.38
CA LYS A 124 13.02 20.68 -5.00
C LYS A 124 13.89 21.46 -5.98
N LYS A 125 13.28 22.29 -6.84
CA LYS A 125 14.03 23.12 -7.80
C LYS A 125 14.99 24.07 -7.09
N PHE A 126 14.53 24.72 -6.02
CA PHE A 126 15.38 25.57 -5.19
C PHE A 126 16.55 24.79 -4.56
N ASP A 127 16.27 23.62 -3.99
CA ASP A 127 17.32 22.77 -3.40
C ASP A 127 18.34 22.29 -4.45
N ASP A 128 17.89 21.90 -5.64
CA ASP A 128 18.75 21.49 -6.75
C ASP A 128 19.65 22.66 -7.22
N GLU A 129 19.11 23.88 -7.30
CA GLU A 129 19.86 25.09 -7.65
C GLU A 129 20.90 25.47 -6.59
N GLU A 130 20.54 25.40 -5.30
CA GLU A 130 21.48 25.64 -4.21
C GLU A 130 22.61 24.61 -4.19
N LEU A 131 22.31 23.33 -4.40
CA LEU A 131 23.31 22.27 -4.51
C LEU A 131 24.25 22.49 -5.71
N ALA A 132 23.73 22.97 -6.84
CA ALA A 132 24.55 23.30 -8.00
C ALA A 132 25.50 24.47 -7.74
N LYS A 133 25.03 25.53 -7.07
CA LYS A 133 25.86 26.68 -6.66
C LYS A 133 26.94 26.24 -5.67
N GLU A 134 26.60 25.41 -4.70
CA GLU A 134 27.54 24.88 -3.71
C GLU A 134 28.65 24.07 -4.38
N ARG A 135 28.28 23.14 -5.28
CA ARG A 135 29.25 22.38 -6.09
C ARG A 135 30.13 23.27 -6.97
N GLN A 136 29.57 24.36 -7.51
CA GLN A 136 30.35 25.30 -8.32
C GLN A 136 31.37 26.05 -7.45
N ARG A 137 30.97 26.54 -6.27
CA ARG A 137 31.89 27.17 -5.30
C ARG A 137 32.98 26.22 -4.84
N GLN A 138 32.64 24.97 -4.56
CA GLN A 138 33.61 23.93 -4.20
C GLN A 138 34.62 23.70 -5.33
N LYS A 139 34.16 23.60 -6.58
CA LYS A 139 35.05 23.44 -7.74
C LYS A 139 35.97 24.65 -7.94
N GLU A 140 35.45 25.86 -7.82
CA GLU A 140 36.25 27.09 -7.93
C GLU A 140 37.28 27.21 -6.80
N ALA A 141 36.88 26.89 -5.57
CA ALA A 141 37.80 26.85 -4.42
C ALA A 141 38.87 25.78 -4.58
N ALA A 142 38.51 24.57 -5.06
CA ALA A 142 39.46 23.51 -5.35
C ALA A 142 40.45 23.91 -6.46
N ALA A 143 39.95 24.52 -7.55
CA ALA A 143 40.79 25.00 -8.64
C ALA A 143 41.73 26.13 -8.20
N ALA A 144 41.27 27.07 -7.37
CA ALA A 144 42.10 28.13 -6.81
C ALA A 144 43.18 27.56 -5.86
N ALA A 145 42.83 26.58 -5.02
CA ALA A 145 43.78 25.89 -4.15
C ALA A 145 44.81 25.07 -4.95
N GLU A 146 44.40 24.42 -6.05
CA GLU A 146 45.33 23.75 -6.97
C GLU A 146 46.26 24.73 -7.67
N ALA A 147 45.74 25.87 -8.15
CA ALA A 147 46.56 26.91 -8.78
C ALA A 147 47.58 27.51 -7.81
N GLU A 148 47.19 27.76 -6.54
CA GLU A 148 48.11 28.26 -5.52
C GLU A 148 49.13 27.20 -5.12
N ARG A 149 48.73 25.92 -5.00
CA ARG A 149 49.67 24.81 -4.79
C ARG A 149 50.69 24.72 -5.93
N GLN A 150 50.25 24.81 -7.19
CA GLN A 150 51.15 24.81 -8.34
C GLN A 150 52.07 26.04 -8.35
N ARG A 151 51.60 27.20 -7.89
CA ARG A 151 52.43 28.41 -7.79
C ARG A 151 53.49 28.29 -6.71
N LEU A 152 53.11 27.82 -5.52
CA LEU A 152 54.04 27.57 -4.41
C LEU A 152 55.04 26.49 -4.79
N GLN A 153 54.59 25.41 -5.44
CA GLN A 153 55.46 24.35 -5.92
C GLN A 153 56.45 24.87 -6.97
N LYS A 154 56.05 25.76 -7.88
CA LYS A 154 57.01 26.41 -8.81
C LYS A 154 58.03 27.29 -8.10
N ILE A 155 57.61 28.05 -7.08
CA ILE A 155 58.54 28.88 -6.28
C ILE A 155 59.51 27.98 -5.49
N GLU A 156 59.01 26.87 -4.96
CA GLU A 156 59.80 25.87 -4.24
C GLU A 156 60.74 25.12 -5.18
N ASP A 157 60.29 24.75 -6.37
CA ASP A 157 61.10 24.12 -7.41
C ASP A 157 62.17 25.08 -7.94
N ASP A 158 61.85 26.38 -8.13
CA ASP A 158 62.81 27.42 -8.53
C ASP A 158 63.83 27.68 -7.40
N ARG A 159 63.38 27.68 -6.14
CA ARG A 159 64.24 27.81 -4.96
C ARG A 159 65.11 26.58 -4.78
N ALA A 160 64.57 25.36 -4.93
CA ALA A 160 65.30 24.10 -4.90
C ALA A 160 66.21 23.95 -6.12
N ALA A 161 65.91 24.56 -7.26
CA ALA A 161 66.85 24.66 -8.38
C ALA A 161 68.01 25.61 -8.05
N ALA A 162 67.76 26.71 -7.31
CA ALA A 162 68.80 27.59 -6.79
C ALA A 162 69.60 26.96 -5.62
N GLU A 163 68.93 26.25 -4.72
CA GLU A 163 69.44 25.47 -3.56
C GLU A 163 69.87 24.05 -3.97
N SER A 164 69.76 23.63 -5.23
CA SER A 164 70.49 22.45 -5.74
C SER A 164 71.99 22.76 -5.94
N ARG A 165 72.41 23.97 -5.51
CA ARG A 165 73.77 24.28 -5.10
C ARG A 165 74.04 24.10 -3.58
N GLU A 166 73.04 23.95 -2.72
CA GLU A 166 73.13 23.70 -1.26
C GLU A 166 71.80 23.15 -0.64
N ALA A 167 71.66 21.81 -0.65
CA ALA A 167 70.89 20.88 0.21
C ALA A 167 69.45 21.13 0.79
N GLU A 168 68.58 20.13 0.51
CA GLU A 168 67.56 19.40 1.33
C GLU A 168 66.14 19.99 1.60
N ALA A 169 65.09 19.23 1.21
CA ALA A 169 63.67 19.62 1.21
C ALA A 169 62.80 18.89 2.25
N VAL A 170 61.82 19.59 2.84
CA VAL A 170 60.85 19.08 3.84
C VAL A 170 59.43 19.13 3.28
N HIS A 171 58.77 17.98 3.21
CA HIS A 171 57.38 17.81 2.77
C HIS A 171 56.38 18.06 3.93
N VAL A 172 55.33 18.84 3.66
CA VAL A 172 54.16 18.99 4.56
C VAL A 172 52.90 18.54 3.83
N GLU A 173 52.20 17.56 4.39
CA GLU A 173 50.88 17.09 3.92
C GLU A 173 49.75 17.97 4.52
N PRO A 174 48.73 18.38 3.73
CA PRO A 174 47.59 19.13 4.25
C PRO A 174 46.47 18.21 4.81
N GLU A 175 45.92 18.60 5.97
CA GLU A 175 44.76 17.96 6.60
C GLU A 175 43.45 18.15 5.80
N PRO A 176 42.53 17.16 5.81
CA PRO A 176 41.25 17.25 5.13
C PRO A 176 40.26 18.17 5.88
N VAL A 177 39.67 19.10 5.15
CA VAL A 177 38.62 20.01 5.63
C VAL A 177 37.30 19.22 5.72
N GLU A 178 36.78 19.02 6.94
CA GLU A 178 35.44 18.46 7.15
C GLU A 178 34.37 19.45 6.67
N GLU A 179 33.58 19.02 5.68
CA GLU A 179 32.52 19.82 5.08
C GLU A 179 31.28 19.83 5.99
N ALA A 180 31.00 20.98 6.60
CA ALA A 180 29.86 21.15 7.50
C ALA A 180 28.52 20.96 6.74
N ALA A 181 27.66 20.08 7.24
CA ALA A 181 26.35 19.83 6.65
C ALA A 181 25.49 21.11 6.65
N PRO A 182 24.76 21.42 5.56
CA PRO A 182 23.98 22.65 5.45
C PRO A 182 22.85 22.68 6.49
N ALA A 183 22.67 23.84 7.13
CA ALA A 183 21.63 24.05 8.13
C ALA A 183 20.22 23.90 7.52
N PRO A 184 19.26 23.28 8.24
CA PRO A 184 17.91 23.06 7.73
C PRO A 184 17.15 24.38 7.56
N VAL A 185 16.37 24.48 6.49
CA VAL A 185 15.50 25.65 6.24
C VAL A 185 14.21 25.49 7.04
N GLN A 186 13.88 26.47 7.88
CA GLN A 186 12.67 26.49 8.70
C GLN A 186 11.64 27.46 8.12
N GLY A 187 10.40 26.99 7.95
CA GLY A 187 9.26 27.82 7.52
C GLY A 187 8.52 28.46 8.70
N ASP A 188 7.71 29.46 8.37
CA ASP A 188 7.01 30.32 9.35
C ASP A 188 6.00 29.58 10.24
N PHE A 189 5.47 28.45 9.76
CA PHE A 189 4.58 27.56 10.53
C PHE A 189 5.31 26.43 11.25
N GLY A 190 6.64 26.53 11.41
CA GLY A 190 7.46 25.56 12.15
C GLY A 190 7.87 24.31 11.36
N ALA A 191 7.50 24.21 10.07
CA ALA A 191 7.94 23.11 9.20
C ALA A 191 9.45 23.24 8.89
N LYS A 192 10.19 22.13 8.93
CA LYS A 192 11.62 22.08 8.58
C LYS A 192 11.84 21.29 7.30
N VAL A 193 12.57 21.84 6.35
CA VAL A 193 13.06 21.13 5.16
C VAL A 193 14.43 20.57 5.47
N VAL A 194 14.50 19.24 5.58
CA VAL A 194 15.75 18.50 5.80
C VAL A 194 16.07 17.72 4.54
N ARG A 195 17.32 17.81 4.08
CA ARG A 195 17.81 17.02 2.94
C ARG A 195 18.05 15.58 3.39
N THR A 196 17.51 14.62 2.65
CA THR A 196 17.71 13.19 2.93
C THR A 196 18.21 12.49 1.68
N THR A 197 19.41 11.92 1.76
CA THR A 197 19.98 11.10 0.68
C THR A 197 19.30 9.75 0.66
N THR A 198 18.56 9.46 -0.42
CA THR A 198 17.94 8.15 -0.63
C THR A 198 18.69 7.39 -1.71
N TRP A 199 19.18 6.21 -1.37
CA TRP A 199 19.86 5.31 -2.31
C TRP A 199 18.83 4.53 -3.12
N LYS A 200 18.87 4.67 -4.45
CA LYS A 200 18.08 3.86 -5.37
C LYS A 200 18.94 2.74 -5.92
N HIS A 201 18.33 1.59 -6.19
CA HIS A 201 19.01 0.44 -6.77
C HIS A 201 18.30 0.02 -8.06
N GLU A 202 19.05 -0.52 -8.99
CA GLU A 202 18.57 -1.14 -10.21
C GLU A 202 19.25 -2.50 -10.35
N ILE A 203 18.48 -3.54 -10.68
CA ILE A 203 19.02 -4.89 -10.86
C ILE A 203 19.56 -5.00 -12.28
N ILE A 204 20.88 -4.93 -12.44
CA ILE A 204 21.54 -5.06 -13.74
C ILE A 204 21.48 -6.52 -14.23
N SER A 205 21.67 -7.50 -13.33
CA SER A 205 21.61 -8.93 -13.66
C SER A 205 21.17 -9.77 -12.45
N VAL A 206 20.09 -10.53 -12.62
CA VAL A 206 19.54 -11.41 -11.56
C VAL A 206 20.53 -12.53 -11.19
N ARG A 207 21.32 -13.03 -12.14
CA ARG A 207 22.27 -14.13 -11.90
C ARG A 207 23.48 -13.73 -11.08
N GLN A 208 23.77 -12.43 -11.00
CA GLN A 208 24.89 -11.89 -10.22
C GLN A 208 24.44 -11.43 -8.83
N LEU A 209 23.15 -11.56 -8.50
CA LEU A 209 22.66 -11.23 -7.16
C LEU A 209 23.19 -12.25 -6.15
N PRO A 210 23.56 -11.81 -4.93
CA PRO A 210 23.96 -12.69 -3.87
C PRO A 210 22.88 -13.74 -3.55
N ASP A 211 23.32 -14.96 -3.23
CA ASP A 211 22.48 -16.10 -2.87
C ASP A 211 21.46 -15.80 -1.77
N ALA A 212 21.81 -14.92 -0.82
CA ALA A 212 20.92 -14.50 0.25
C ALA A 212 19.64 -13.82 -0.26
N ILE A 213 19.73 -13.08 -1.38
CA ILE A 213 18.58 -12.43 -2.02
C ILE A 213 17.78 -13.46 -2.81
N LEU A 214 18.44 -14.34 -3.56
CA LEU A 214 17.77 -15.38 -4.37
C LEU A 214 17.01 -16.40 -3.50
N LYS A 215 17.52 -16.70 -2.30
CA LYS A 215 16.89 -17.62 -1.33
C LYS A 215 15.91 -16.91 -0.39
N HIS A 216 15.69 -15.61 -0.55
CA HIS A 216 14.74 -14.87 0.27
C HIS A 216 13.30 -15.38 0.03
N ALA A 217 12.51 -15.52 1.09
CA ALA A 217 11.16 -16.13 1.04
C ALA A 217 10.27 -15.57 -0.07
N LYS A 218 10.21 -14.23 -0.20
CA LYS A 218 9.41 -13.57 -1.25
C LYS A 218 9.87 -13.88 -2.68
N VAL A 219 11.17 -14.10 -2.88
CA VAL A 219 11.72 -14.46 -4.20
C VAL A 219 11.36 -15.90 -4.54
N VAL A 220 11.48 -16.80 -3.55
CA VAL A 220 11.07 -18.20 -3.69
C VAL A 220 9.56 -18.32 -3.97
N GLU A 221 8.71 -17.58 -3.27
CA GLU A 221 7.27 -17.53 -3.53
C GLU A 221 6.94 -17.03 -4.95
N ALA A 222 7.68 -16.04 -5.44
CA ALA A 222 7.50 -15.54 -6.80
C ALA A 222 7.92 -16.59 -7.85
N ILE A 223 9.03 -17.29 -7.61
CA ILE A 223 9.50 -18.40 -8.47
C ILE A 223 8.46 -19.53 -8.47
N ASP A 224 7.96 -19.93 -7.30
CA ASP A 224 6.94 -20.99 -7.18
C ASP A 224 5.65 -20.65 -7.94
N LYS A 225 5.17 -19.40 -7.84
CA LYS A 225 4.00 -18.93 -8.62
C LYS A 225 4.21 -19.05 -10.13
N VAL A 226 5.41 -18.72 -10.61
CA VAL A 226 5.75 -18.85 -12.03
C VAL A 226 5.81 -20.32 -12.45
N ILE A 227 6.44 -21.19 -11.64
CA ILE A 227 6.48 -22.63 -11.87
C ILE A 227 5.06 -23.20 -11.91
N ALA A 228 4.22 -22.90 -10.92
CA ALA A 228 2.84 -23.37 -10.84
C ALA A 228 2.01 -22.92 -12.06
N ALA A 229 2.23 -21.70 -12.56
CA ALA A 229 1.59 -21.22 -13.79
C ALA A 229 2.04 -22.03 -15.03
N GLN A 230 3.33 -22.36 -15.16
CA GLN A 230 3.85 -23.20 -16.24
C GLN A 230 3.36 -24.65 -16.15
N VAL A 231 3.31 -25.23 -14.95
CA VAL A 231 2.73 -26.54 -14.71
C VAL A 231 1.25 -26.53 -15.10
N ARG A 232 0.49 -25.49 -14.74
CA ARG A 232 -0.91 -25.36 -15.19
C ARG A 232 -1.03 -25.26 -16.72
N GLY A 233 -0.07 -24.62 -17.38
CA GLY A 233 0.04 -24.50 -18.83
C GLY A 233 0.42 -25.79 -19.58
N GLY A 234 0.79 -26.86 -18.86
CA GLY A 234 1.07 -28.18 -19.45
C GLY A 234 2.52 -28.63 -19.38
N THR A 235 3.44 -27.83 -18.85
CA THR A 235 4.82 -28.28 -18.60
C THR A 235 4.82 -29.38 -17.53
N ARG A 236 5.40 -30.54 -17.85
CA ARG A 236 5.51 -31.69 -16.94
C ARG A 236 6.95 -32.03 -16.55
N GLU A 237 7.92 -31.46 -17.26
CA GLU A 237 9.34 -31.63 -17.00
C GLU A 237 10.03 -30.26 -16.95
N MET A 238 10.76 -29.98 -15.87
CA MET A 238 11.54 -28.75 -15.70
C MET A 238 12.79 -29.05 -14.88
N LYS A 239 13.96 -28.60 -15.36
CA LYS A 239 15.23 -28.82 -14.65
C LYS A 239 15.17 -28.17 -13.26
N GLY A 240 15.45 -28.97 -12.21
CA GLY A 240 15.48 -28.49 -10.82
C GLY A 240 14.13 -28.48 -10.11
N VAL A 241 13.04 -28.92 -10.76
CA VAL A 241 11.69 -28.98 -10.16
C VAL A 241 11.14 -30.40 -10.30
N ARG A 242 10.59 -30.95 -9.22
CA ARG A 242 9.88 -32.25 -9.24
C ARG A 242 8.39 -31.99 -9.39
N ILE A 243 7.80 -32.45 -10.49
CA ILE A 243 6.37 -32.35 -10.78
C ILE A 243 5.77 -33.76 -10.70
N PHE A 244 4.69 -33.96 -9.94
CA PHE A 244 4.03 -35.26 -9.77
C PHE A 244 2.51 -35.12 -9.86
N PRO A 245 1.80 -36.15 -10.40
CA PRO A 245 0.35 -36.13 -10.47
C PRO A 245 -0.28 -36.45 -9.12
N GLU A 246 -1.27 -35.66 -8.71
CA GLU A 246 -2.14 -35.94 -7.57
C GLU A 246 -3.59 -36.03 -8.07
N THR A 247 -4.31 -37.08 -7.66
CA THR A 247 -5.70 -37.28 -8.09
C THR A 247 -6.64 -36.67 -7.05
N GLY A 248 -7.28 -35.55 -7.40
CA GLY A 248 -8.33 -34.93 -6.61
C GLY A 248 -9.71 -35.18 -7.20
N THR A 249 -10.73 -35.37 -6.35
CA THR A 249 -12.14 -35.42 -6.79
C THR A 249 -12.72 -34.02 -6.75
N THR A 250 -13.18 -33.50 -7.89
CA THR A 250 -13.89 -32.21 -7.97
C THR A 250 -15.35 -32.44 -8.31
N ILE A 251 -16.27 -31.86 -7.53
CA ILE A 251 -17.71 -31.90 -7.76
C ILE A 251 -18.11 -30.55 -8.38
N ARG A 252 -18.70 -30.56 -9.58
CA ARG A 252 -19.12 -29.35 -10.34
C ARG A 252 -20.64 -29.21 -10.41
#